data_AF-A0A969CZ79-F1
#
_entry.id   AF-A0A969CZ79-F1
#
_cell.length_a   1.000
_cell.length_b   1.000
_cell.length_c   1.000
_cell.angle_alpha   90.00
_cell.angle_beta   90.00
_cell.angle_gamma   90.00
#
_symmetry.space_group_name_H-M   'P 1'
#
loop_
_entity.id
_entity.type
_entity.pdbx_description
1 polymer ?
#
loop_
_entity_poly.entity_id
_entity_poly.type
_entity_poly.pdbx_seq_one_letter_code
_entity_poly.pdbx_strand_id
1 'polypeptide(L)'
;MDQELLFVPLGGAGEIGLNLNLYGMDDQWLMVDLGITFADEYLPGAEIILPETRFIEERSHELKGLVLTHAHEDHFGAVPYLWDRLRCPIYCTAFTASLLQKKLEESTLRPGDVPIRVVTPGERFQIGPFDCGLIHMTHSIPEANALSIRTPLGNLLHTGDWKLDPAPLIGATTASDDLESFGKEGVLALIADSTNVLTPGTSGSEAEVRDSLKDLVAKLPHRVVITTFASNVARLETAIHVGAASGRQVCAVGRSMRRMLQVASEVGYLKNLPPLIDERTALLVGSAPNYPFGVVDPIPSSPPLACERGISFHTDACLGGFLLPFYEKLGEPVPPFDFRIPGVTTLS
;
A
#
# COMPACT_ATOMS: atom_id res chain seq x y z
N MET A 1 8.14 -37.01 27.12
CA MET A 1 8.29 -35.55 27.23
C MET A 1 6.89 -34.99 27.27
N ASP A 2 6.64 -34.06 28.19
CA ASP A 2 5.35 -33.37 28.21
C ASP A 2 5.22 -32.57 26.91
N GLN A 3 4.01 -32.50 26.35
CA GLN A 3 3.79 -31.66 25.17
C GLN A 3 3.91 -30.19 25.60
N GLU A 4 4.71 -29.41 24.88
CA GLU A 4 4.94 -28.00 25.15
C GLU A 4 4.43 -27.13 23.99
N LEU A 5 3.90 -25.96 24.31
CA LEU A 5 3.54 -24.92 23.36
C LEU A 5 4.46 -23.72 23.60
N LEU A 6 5.29 -23.41 22.61
CA LEU A 6 6.31 -22.37 22.68
C LEU A 6 5.93 -21.16 21.81
N PHE A 7 6.25 -19.97 22.29
CA PHE A 7 6.18 -18.72 21.53
C PHE A 7 7.53 -18.02 21.57
N VAL A 8 8.07 -17.68 20.40
CA VAL A 8 9.38 -17.02 20.27
C VAL A 8 9.28 -15.83 19.31
N PRO A 9 9.31 -14.58 19.82
CA PRO A 9 9.40 -13.39 18.96
C PRO A 9 10.87 -13.18 18.56
N LEU A 10 11.19 -13.30 17.26
CA LEU A 10 12.53 -12.98 16.74
C LEU A 10 12.62 -11.57 16.13
N GLY A 11 11.49 -10.88 15.98
CA GLY A 11 11.43 -9.48 15.57
C GLY A 11 10.03 -8.88 15.79
N GLY A 12 9.96 -7.55 15.90
CA GLY A 12 8.74 -6.78 16.18
C GLY A 12 8.40 -6.63 17.67
N ALA A 13 9.03 -7.40 18.56
CA ALA A 13 8.89 -7.23 19.99
C ALA A 13 9.90 -6.21 20.54
N GLY A 14 9.40 -5.11 21.10
CA GLY A 14 10.24 -4.01 21.62
C GLY A 14 10.71 -3.01 20.57
N GLU A 15 10.19 -3.12 19.35
CA GLU A 15 10.52 -2.28 18.19
C GLU A 15 9.30 -2.13 17.26
N ILE A 16 9.44 -1.34 16.18
CA ILE A 16 8.41 -1.19 15.14
C ILE A 16 8.95 -1.78 13.83
N GLY A 17 8.15 -2.66 13.25
CA GLY A 17 8.47 -3.46 12.07
C GLY A 17 9.27 -4.71 12.40
N LEU A 18 9.97 -5.30 11.41
CA LEU A 18 10.70 -6.58 11.57
C LEU A 18 9.83 -7.74 12.10
N ASN A 19 8.51 -7.73 11.88
CA ASN A 19 7.64 -8.75 12.47
C ASN A 19 8.07 -10.15 12.06
N LEU A 20 8.41 -10.97 13.06
CA LEU A 20 8.73 -12.38 12.92
C LEU A 20 8.44 -13.09 14.24
N ASN A 21 7.38 -13.90 14.25
CA ASN A 21 6.93 -14.63 15.42
C ASN A 21 6.90 -16.14 15.13
N LEU A 22 7.34 -16.95 16.09
CA LEU A 22 7.35 -18.41 15.97
C LEU A 22 6.45 -19.06 17.01
N TYR A 23 5.73 -20.09 16.59
CA TYR A 23 4.94 -20.98 17.44
C TYR A 23 5.50 -22.39 17.29
N GLY A 24 5.89 -23.01 18.40
CA GLY A 24 6.51 -24.34 18.44
C GLY A 24 5.64 -25.35 19.18
N MET A 25 5.44 -26.53 18.60
CA MET A 25 4.79 -27.68 19.24
C MET A 25 5.24 -28.98 18.56
N ASP A 26 5.48 -30.02 19.35
CA ASP A 26 5.90 -31.34 18.87
C ASP A 26 7.11 -31.29 17.89
N ASP A 27 8.12 -30.47 18.21
CA ASP A 27 9.31 -30.20 17.38
C ASP A 27 8.96 -29.67 15.96
N GLN A 28 7.81 -29.01 15.81
CA GLN A 28 7.37 -28.37 14.58
C GLN A 28 7.09 -26.90 14.80
N TRP A 29 7.46 -26.08 13.82
CA TRP A 29 7.36 -24.63 13.91
C TRP A 29 6.41 -24.05 12.87
N LEU A 30 5.64 -23.06 13.30
CA LEU A 30 4.85 -22.15 12.48
C LEU A 30 5.44 -20.75 12.63
N MET A 31 5.75 -20.11 11.50
CA MET A 31 6.15 -18.70 11.47
C MET A 31 4.96 -17.82 11.11
N VAL A 32 4.85 -16.68 11.78
CA VAL A 32 3.89 -15.63 11.47
C VAL A 32 4.67 -14.36 11.18
N ASP A 33 4.51 -13.90 9.94
CA ASP A 33 5.20 -12.77 9.33
C ASP A 33 6.73 -12.93 9.22
N LEU A 34 7.29 -12.22 8.23
CA LEU A 34 8.71 -12.14 7.92
C LEU A 34 9.00 -10.75 7.30
N GLY A 35 9.00 -9.76 8.18
CA GLY A 35 9.09 -8.33 7.84
C GLY A 35 10.50 -7.76 7.72
N ILE A 36 10.60 -6.57 7.11
CA ILE A 36 11.76 -5.69 7.22
C ILE A 36 11.50 -4.54 8.19
N THR A 37 12.54 -3.78 8.52
CA THR A 37 12.37 -2.35 8.85
C THR A 37 13.34 -1.52 8.01
N PHE A 38 13.19 -0.21 8.02
CA PHE A 38 14.04 0.70 7.27
C PHE A 38 15.20 1.19 8.14
N ALA A 39 16.38 1.27 7.55
CA ALA A 39 17.53 1.88 8.22
C ALA A 39 17.29 3.38 8.44
N ASP A 40 17.77 3.89 9.57
CA ASP A 40 17.73 5.30 9.91
C ASP A 40 19.10 5.97 9.71
N GLU A 41 19.21 7.23 10.11
CA GLU A 41 20.44 8.03 9.98
C GLU A 41 21.63 7.47 10.78
N TYR A 42 21.41 6.54 11.73
CA TYR A 42 22.46 5.93 12.53
C TYR A 42 23.11 4.72 11.86
N LEU A 43 22.56 4.24 10.74
CA LEU A 43 23.07 3.10 9.97
C LEU A 43 23.42 3.51 8.52
N PRO A 44 24.46 4.35 8.32
CA PRO A 44 24.79 4.87 7.01
C PRO A 44 25.18 3.76 6.02
N GLY A 45 24.53 3.76 4.86
CA GLY A 45 24.77 2.81 3.78
C GLY A 45 23.89 1.55 3.81
N ALA A 46 23.13 1.32 4.89
CA ALA A 46 22.05 0.34 4.89
C ALA A 46 20.75 1.01 4.41
N GLU A 47 19.93 0.28 3.64
CA GLU A 47 18.59 0.74 3.22
C GLU A 47 17.49 0.03 4.01
N ILE A 48 17.67 -1.27 4.26
CA ILE A 48 16.73 -2.13 4.96
C ILE A 48 17.47 -2.96 6.01
N ILE A 49 16.74 -3.35 7.05
CA ILE A 49 17.17 -4.25 8.10
C ILE A 49 16.30 -5.50 8.03
N LEU A 50 16.93 -6.67 8.24
CA LEU A 50 16.28 -7.98 8.23
C LEU A 50 16.33 -8.58 9.64
N PRO A 51 15.33 -9.39 10.03
CA PRO A 51 15.32 -10.07 11.32
C PRO A 51 16.41 -11.15 11.40
N GLU A 52 16.91 -11.43 12.60
CA GLU A 52 17.89 -12.50 12.83
C GLU A 52 17.17 -13.85 12.92
N THR A 53 17.33 -14.66 11.87
CA THR A 53 16.61 -15.92 11.67
C THR A 53 17.39 -17.17 12.09
N ARG A 54 18.63 -17.06 12.58
CA ARG A 54 19.50 -18.22 12.88
C ARG A 54 18.83 -19.31 13.72
N PHE A 55 18.05 -18.92 14.73
CA PHE A 55 17.31 -19.87 15.56
C PHE A 55 16.44 -20.84 14.72
N ILE A 56 15.70 -20.32 13.75
CA ILE A 56 14.80 -21.11 12.91
C ILE A 56 15.47 -21.65 11.66
N GLU A 57 16.52 -21.00 11.13
CA GLU A 57 17.31 -21.51 10.00
C GLU A 57 17.95 -22.86 10.32
N GLU A 58 18.52 -23.00 11.53
CA GLU A 58 19.08 -24.26 12.04
C GLU A 58 18.01 -25.38 12.16
N ARG A 59 16.73 -24.99 12.22
CA ARG A 59 15.54 -25.85 12.37
C ARG A 59 14.62 -25.75 11.14
N SER A 60 15.14 -25.35 9.99
CA SER A 60 14.33 -25.10 8.78
C SER A 60 13.50 -26.30 8.33
N HIS A 61 13.98 -27.53 8.57
CA HIS A 61 13.26 -28.77 8.30
C HIS A 61 12.04 -29.01 9.23
N GLU A 62 12.02 -28.37 10.40
CA GLU A 62 10.93 -28.38 11.37
C GLU A 62 9.91 -27.26 11.09
N LEU A 63 10.28 -26.23 10.34
CA LEU A 63 9.41 -25.13 9.92
C LEU A 63 8.39 -25.61 8.86
N LYS A 64 7.13 -25.75 9.28
CA LYS A 64 6.06 -26.32 8.44
C LYS A 64 5.34 -25.30 7.57
N GLY A 65 5.46 -24.02 7.90
CA GLY A 65 4.91 -22.95 7.10
C GLY A 65 5.16 -21.57 7.68
N LEU A 66 5.01 -20.58 6.81
CA LEU A 66 4.98 -19.15 7.11
C LEU A 66 3.59 -18.63 6.77
N VAL A 67 2.89 -18.03 7.73
CA VAL A 67 1.65 -17.29 7.49
C VAL A 67 1.98 -15.81 7.40
N LEU A 68 1.54 -15.15 6.34
CA LEU A 68 1.60 -13.68 6.23
C LEU A 68 0.23 -13.11 6.57
N THR A 69 0.18 -12.27 7.60
CA THR A 69 -1.06 -11.64 8.08
C THR A 69 -1.58 -10.63 7.08
N HIS A 70 -0.67 -9.85 6.48
CA HIS A 70 -0.97 -8.86 5.45
C HIS A 70 0.28 -8.43 4.67
N ALA A 71 0.10 -7.49 3.72
CA ALA A 71 1.10 -7.14 2.72
C ALA A 71 1.83 -5.80 2.98
N HIS A 72 2.06 -5.44 4.24
CA HIS A 72 3.03 -4.38 4.55
C HIS A 72 4.45 -4.92 4.56
N GLU A 73 5.41 -4.06 4.20
CA GLU A 73 6.83 -4.41 4.08
C GLU A 73 7.40 -4.99 5.38
N ASP A 74 6.92 -4.53 6.52
CA ASP A 74 7.30 -5.02 7.83
C ASP A 74 6.58 -6.29 8.28
N HIS A 75 5.80 -6.93 7.40
CA HIS A 75 5.20 -8.25 7.62
C HIS A 75 5.60 -9.30 6.58
N PHE A 76 6.01 -8.91 5.36
CA PHE A 76 6.44 -9.86 4.32
C PHE A 76 7.74 -9.48 3.61
N GLY A 77 8.27 -8.29 3.87
CA GLY A 77 9.30 -7.67 3.04
C GLY A 77 10.62 -8.44 3.04
N ALA A 78 10.89 -9.23 4.08
CA ALA A 78 12.12 -10.00 4.20
C ALA A 78 12.06 -11.35 3.47
N VAL A 79 10.89 -11.77 2.96
CA VAL A 79 10.71 -13.04 2.24
C VAL A 79 11.70 -13.21 1.09
N PRO A 80 11.88 -12.25 0.14
CA PRO A 80 12.81 -12.43 -0.98
C PRO A 80 14.28 -12.60 -0.57
N TYR A 81 14.64 -12.17 0.64
CA TYR A 81 16.01 -12.18 1.14
C TYR A 81 16.32 -13.42 1.97
N LEU A 82 15.33 -13.91 2.73
CA LEU A 82 15.53 -14.96 3.74
C LEU A 82 14.89 -16.29 3.36
N TRP A 83 13.96 -16.33 2.39
CA TRP A 83 13.23 -17.56 2.07
C TRP A 83 14.16 -18.71 1.66
N ASP A 84 15.26 -18.43 0.98
CA ASP A 84 16.22 -19.45 0.54
C ASP A 84 16.86 -20.24 1.69
N ARG A 85 16.90 -19.66 2.90
CA ARG A 85 17.39 -20.28 4.14
C ARG A 85 16.31 -21.03 4.92
N LEU A 86 15.04 -20.71 4.65
CA LEU A 86 13.88 -21.21 5.41
C LEU A 86 13.12 -22.30 4.63
N ARG A 87 12.91 -22.10 3.33
CA ARG A 87 12.31 -23.04 2.35
C ARG A 87 11.02 -23.72 2.81
N CYS A 88 10.13 -22.95 3.43
CA CYS A 88 8.80 -23.42 3.85
C CYS A 88 7.68 -22.91 2.91
N PRO A 89 6.50 -23.55 2.89
CA PRO A 89 5.31 -23.03 2.24
C PRO A 89 4.81 -21.75 2.90
N ILE A 90 4.38 -20.80 2.08
CA ILE A 90 3.82 -19.52 2.52
C ILE A 90 2.30 -19.56 2.36
N TYR A 91 1.57 -19.17 3.39
CA TYR A 91 0.12 -19.09 3.44
C TYR A 91 -0.28 -17.63 3.58
N CYS A 92 -1.04 -17.10 2.64
CA CYS A 92 -1.47 -15.71 2.67
C CYS A 92 -2.73 -15.51 1.82
N THR A 93 -3.35 -14.35 1.92
CA THR A 93 -4.53 -14.02 1.11
C THR A 93 -4.16 -13.70 -0.34
N ALA A 94 -5.16 -13.56 -1.22
CA ALA A 94 -4.93 -13.31 -2.65
C ALA A 94 -4.21 -11.99 -2.92
N PHE A 95 -4.56 -10.92 -2.19
CA PHE A 95 -3.89 -9.63 -2.30
C PHE A 95 -2.42 -9.71 -1.88
N THR A 96 -2.14 -10.35 -0.73
CA THR A 96 -0.78 -10.55 -0.23
C THR A 96 0.05 -11.44 -1.15
N ALA A 97 -0.53 -12.50 -1.71
CA ALA A 97 0.12 -13.37 -2.69
C ALA A 97 0.51 -12.60 -3.96
N SER A 98 -0.38 -11.75 -4.49
CA SER A 98 -0.10 -10.95 -5.69
C SER A 98 1.05 -9.96 -5.48
N LEU A 99 1.08 -9.28 -4.33
CA LEU A 99 2.20 -8.40 -3.98
C LEU A 99 3.50 -9.16 -3.80
N LEU A 100 3.45 -10.31 -3.13
CA LEU A 100 4.62 -11.14 -2.90
C LEU A 100 5.20 -11.64 -4.23
N GLN A 101 4.36 -12.10 -5.16
CA GLN A 101 4.80 -12.53 -6.48
C GLN A 101 5.54 -11.41 -7.23
N LYS A 102 4.97 -10.20 -7.30
CA LYS A 102 5.64 -9.06 -7.94
C LYS A 102 6.95 -8.68 -7.24
N LYS A 103 7.05 -8.85 -5.92
CA LYS A 103 8.30 -8.61 -5.18
C LYS A 103 9.35 -9.68 -5.46
N LEU A 104 8.94 -10.95 -5.60
CA LEU A 104 9.81 -12.07 -5.94
C LEU A 104 10.36 -11.97 -7.37
N GLU A 105 9.60 -11.40 -8.31
CA GLU A 105 10.07 -11.10 -9.68
C GLU A 105 11.28 -10.15 -9.72
N GLU A 106 11.43 -9.30 -8.70
CA GLU A 106 12.56 -8.38 -8.54
C GLU A 106 13.76 -9.02 -7.83
N SER A 107 13.63 -10.27 -7.37
CA SER A 107 14.62 -11.00 -6.58
C SER A 107 15.47 -11.95 -7.41
N THR A 108 16.46 -12.60 -6.77
CA THR A 108 17.27 -13.66 -7.41
C THR A 108 16.60 -15.03 -7.39
N LEU A 109 15.46 -15.19 -6.73
CA LEU A 109 14.71 -16.44 -6.66
C LEU A 109 14.04 -16.74 -8.00
N ARG A 110 13.99 -18.01 -8.41
CA ARG A 110 13.39 -18.36 -9.70
C ARG A 110 11.86 -18.39 -9.56
N PRO A 111 11.13 -18.03 -10.63
CA PRO A 111 9.68 -18.17 -10.66
C PRO A 111 9.25 -19.59 -10.26
N GLY A 112 8.38 -19.69 -9.25
CA GLY A 112 7.86 -20.97 -8.75
C GLY A 112 8.72 -21.66 -7.68
N ASP A 113 9.90 -21.12 -7.31
CA ASP A 113 10.69 -21.69 -6.21
C ASP A 113 9.94 -21.58 -4.87
N VAL A 114 9.24 -20.46 -4.64
CA VAL A 114 8.49 -20.18 -3.40
C VAL A 114 7.08 -20.77 -3.48
N PRO A 115 6.73 -21.78 -2.65
CA PRO A 115 5.41 -22.38 -2.66
C PRO A 115 4.41 -21.49 -1.90
N ILE A 116 3.71 -20.63 -2.64
CA ILE A 116 2.66 -19.75 -2.11
C ILE A 116 1.30 -20.45 -2.20
N ARG A 117 0.59 -20.51 -1.07
CA ARG A 117 -0.74 -21.09 -0.90
C ARG A 117 -1.71 -19.97 -0.53
N VAL A 118 -2.64 -19.68 -1.44
CA VAL A 118 -3.69 -18.70 -1.18
C VAL A 118 -4.70 -19.31 -0.21
N VAL A 119 -5.00 -18.61 0.88
CA VAL A 119 -6.00 -18.97 1.89
C VAL A 119 -7.05 -17.87 2.01
N THR A 120 -8.30 -18.26 2.27
CA THR A 120 -9.42 -17.33 2.39
C THR A 120 -9.75 -17.09 3.86
N PRO A 121 -9.97 -15.84 4.31
CA PRO A 121 -10.51 -15.58 5.64
C PRO A 121 -11.81 -16.36 5.90
N GLY A 122 -11.95 -16.90 7.12
CA GLY A 122 -13.04 -17.80 7.51
C GLY A 122 -12.81 -19.28 7.18
N GLU A 123 -11.83 -19.62 6.34
CA GLU A 123 -11.45 -21.01 6.06
C GLU A 123 -10.36 -21.51 7.01
N ARG A 124 -10.41 -22.81 7.33
CA ARG A 124 -9.41 -23.49 8.15
C ARG A 124 -8.38 -24.21 7.27
N PHE A 125 -7.13 -24.21 7.70
CA PHE A 125 -6.04 -24.90 7.02
C PHE A 125 -5.04 -25.47 8.04
N GLN A 126 -4.45 -26.61 7.70
CA GLN A 126 -3.52 -27.32 8.59
C GLN A 126 -2.07 -27.00 8.22
N ILE A 127 -1.26 -26.64 9.22
CA ILE A 127 0.20 -26.49 9.11
C ILE A 127 0.84 -27.33 10.20
N GLY A 128 1.41 -28.48 9.86
CA GLY A 128 1.97 -29.38 10.87
C GLY A 128 0.91 -29.74 11.92
N PRO A 129 1.14 -29.49 13.22
CA PRO A 129 0.18 -29.78 14.27
C PRO A 129 -0.74 -28.58 14.59
N PHE A 130 -0.62 -27.49 13.85
CA PHE A 130 -1.40 -26.26 14.02
C PHE A 130 -2.61 -26.23 13.08
N ASP A 131 -3.81 -26.17 13.66
CA ASP A 131 -5.04 -25.93 12.92
C ASP A 131 -5.31 -24.42 12.89
N CYS A 132 -5.06 -23.83 11.73
CA CYS A 132 -5.00 -22.39 11.53
C CYS A 132 -6.26 -21.87 10.82
N GLY A 133 -6.59 -20.60 11.03
CA GLY A 133 -7.61 -19.89 10.25
C GLY A 133 -7.38 -18.38 10.31
N LEU A 134 -7.71 -17.69 9.22
CA LEU A 134 -7.62 -16.23 9.15
C LEU A 134 -8.96 -15.59 9.53
N ILE A 135 -8.89 -14.53 10.35
CA ILE A 135 -10.04 -13.70 10.72
C ILE A 135 -9.78 -12.30 10.18
N HIS A 136 -10.65 -11.82 9.31
CA HIS A 136 -10.48 -10.53 8.63
C HIS A 136 -10.52 -9.36 9.64
N MET A 137 -9.50 -8.50 9.58
CA MET A 137 -9.33 -7.31 10.41
C MET A 137 -9.30 -6.06 9.54
N THR A 138 -9.85 -4.95 10.04
CA THR A 138 -9.63 -3.65 9.40
C THR A 138 -8.23 -3.14 9.70
N HIS A 139 -7.54 -2.67 8.67
CA HIS A 139 -6.23 -2.02 8.78
C HIS A 139 -6.06 -1.01 7.62
N SER A 140 -4.86 -0.46 7.42
CA SER A 140 -4.55 0.50 6.36
C SER A 140 -4.37 -0.12 4.96
N ILE A 141 -4.37 -1.44 4.86
CA ILE A 141 -4.20 -2.21 3.61
C ILE A 141 -5.31 -3.28 3.49
N PRO A 142 -5.69 -3.69 2.26
CA PRO A 142 -6.68 -4.76 2.08
C PRO A 142 -6.21 -6.08 2.65
N GLU A 143 -7.19 -6.90 3.07
CA GLU A 143 -6.98 -8.28 3.52
C GLU A 143 -5.95 -8.39 4.64
N ALA A 144 -6.03 -7.51 5.65
CA ALA A 144 -5.33 -7.71 6.91
C ALA A 144 -6.08 -8.71 7.79
N ASN A 145 -5.35 -9.59 8.48
CA ASN A 145 -5.97 -10.69 9.22
C ASN A 145 -5.29 -10.95 10.55
N ALA A 146 -6.11 -11.30 11.54
CA ALA A 146 -5.67 -12.06 12.69
C ALA A 146 -5.55 -13.54 12.31
N LEU A 147 -4.60 -14.23 12.93
CA LEU A 147 -4.41 -15.67 12.81
C LEU A 147 -4.91 -16.36 14.07
N SER A 148 -5.97 -17.17 13.91
CA SER A 148 -6.39 -18.15 14.90
C SER A 148 -5.55 -19.41 14.77
N ILE A 149 -4.99 -19.89 15.89
CA ILE A 149 -4.17 -21.11 15.95
C ILE A 149 -4.75 -22.02 17.01
N ARG A 150 -5.22 -23.20 16.61
CA ARG A 150 -5.75 -24.21 17.53
C ARG A 150 -4.74 -25.34 17.69
N THR A 151 -4.52 -25.72 18.94
CA THR A 151 -3.61 -26.80 19.31
C THR A 151 -4.23 -27.68 20.41
N PRO A 152 -3.76 -28.92 20.60
CA PRO A 152 -4.19 -29.75 21.73
C PRO A 152 -3.95 -29.13 23.11
N LEU A 153 -3.01 -28.17 23.22
CA LEU A 153 -2.64 -27.51 24.47
C LEU A 153 -3.39 -26.20 24.72
N GLY A 154 -4.13 -25.70 23.73
CA GLY A 154 -4.92 -24.48 23.82
C GLY A 154 -4.93 -23.67 22.53
N ASN A 155 -5.84 -22.70 22.47
CA ASN A 155 -5.98 -21.84 21.31
C ASN A 155 -5.21 -20.53 21.50
N LEU A 156 -4.57 -20.05 20.45
CA LEU A 156 -3.84 -18.79 20.42
C LEU A 156 -4.48 -17.87 19.38
N LEU A 157 -4.54 -16.58 19.69
CA LEU A 157 -4.89 -15.55 18.71
C LEU A 157 -3.67 -14.65 18.51
N HIS A 158 -3.19 -14.57 17.27
CA HIS A 158 -2.22 -13.55 16.88
C HIS A 158 -2.95 -12.48 16.07
N THR A 159 -3.01 -11.25 16.55
CA THR A 159 -3.90 -10.25 15.94
C THR A 159 -3.41 -9.77 14.57
N GLY A 160 -2.11 -9.88 14.30
CA GLY A 160 -1.47 -9.04 13.29
C GLY A 160 -1.71 -7.56 13.61
N ASP A 161 -1.56 -6.70 12.60
CA ASP A 161 -1.88 -5.28 12.72
C ASP A 161 -3.37 -5.04 12.48
N TRP A 162 -3.97 -4.22 13.34
CA TRP A 162 -5.41 -3.96 13.26
C TRP A 162 -5.82 -2.60 13.81
N LYS A 163 -6.99 -2.17 13.38
CA LYS A 163 -7.84 -1.20 14.07
C LYS A 163 -9.28 -1.67 13.96
N LEU A 164 -10.19 -1.15 14.77
CA LEU A 164 -11.63 -1.38 14.61
C LEU A 164 -12.22 -0.17 13.89
N ASP A 165 -12.16 -0.18 12.56
CA ASP A 165 -12.77 0.85 11.74
C ASP A 165 -14.24 0.49 11.45
N PRO A 166 -15.23 1.29 11.91
CA PRO A 166 -16.64 1.01 11.65
C PRO A 166 -17.05 1.30 10.20
N ALA A 167 -16.26 2.07 9.46
CA ALA A 167 -16.54 2.48 8.08
C ALA A 167 -15.26 2.46 7.23
N PRO A 168 -14.61 1.29 7.05
CA PRO A 168 -13.43 1.19 6.21
C PRO A 168 -13.79 1.53 4.76
N LEU A 169 -12.88 2.23 4.09
CA LEU A 169 -13.08 2.65 2.70
C LEU A 169 -12.74 1.56 1.69
N ILE A 170 -11.94 0.58 2.09
CA ILE A 170 -11.55 -0.56 1.28
C ILE A 170 -11.75 -1.84 2.08
N GLY A 171 -12.31 -2.87 1.42
CA GLY A 171 -12.56 -4.17 2.03
C GLY A 171 -13.77 -4.17 2.95
N ALA A 172 -13.92 -5.27 3.70
CA ALA A 172 -14.98 -5.42 4.69
C ALA A 172 -14.59 -4.82 6.05
N THR A 173 -15.58 -4.59 6.90
CA THR A 173 -15.37 -4.35 8.34
C THR A 173 -14.76 -5.57 9.01
N THR A 174 -14.12 -5.38 10.17
CA THR A 174 -13.57 -6.49 10.98
C THR A 174 -14.63 -7.56 11.21
N ALA A 175 -14.26 -8.83 10.99
CA ALA A 175 -15.12 -10.00 11.16
C ALA A 175 -15.35 -10.29 12.66
N SER A 176 -16.15 -9.43 13.29
CA SER A 176 -16.35 -9.43 14.75
C SER A 176 -17.07 -10.71 15.22
N ASP A 177 -17.98 -11.25 14.41
CA ASP A 177 -18.67 -12.51 14.73
C ASP A 177 -17.70 -13.70 14.80
N ASP A 178 -16.69 -13.73 13.91
CA ASP A 178 -15.66 -14.77 13.90
C ASP A 178 -14.71 -14.62 15.11
N LEU A 179 -14.35 -13.38 15.47
CA LEU A 179 -13.58 -13.10 16.69
C LEU A 179 -14.34 -13.55 17.95
N GLU A 180 -15.63 -13.23 18.05
CA GLU A 180 -16.48 -13.66 19.16
C GLU A 180 -16.63 -15.18 19.21
N SER A 181 -16.84 -15.81 18.06
CA SER A 181 -16.93 -17.27 17.96
C SER A 181 -15.65 -17.92 18.45
N PHE A 182 -14.48 -17.45 18.00
CA PHE A 182 -13.20 -17.98 18.44
C PHE A 182 -12.95 -17.72 19.94
N GLY A 183 -13.33 -16.54 20.45
CA GLY A 183 -13.27 -16.23 21.88
C GLY A 183 -14.07 -17.21 22.75
N LYS A 184 -15.25 -17.64 22.26
CA LYS A 184 -16.10 -18.65 22.93
C LYS A 184 -15.50 -20.06 22.93
N GLU A 185 -14.59 -20.37 22.00
CA GLU A 185 -13.83 -21.63 22.02
C GLU A 185 -12.77 -21.68 23.15
N GLY A 186 -12.49 -20.53 23.77
CA GLY A 186 -11.49 -20.39 24.83
C GLY A 186 -10.10 -20.11 24.25
N VAL A 187 -9.54 -18.96 24.60
CA VAL A 187 -8.21 -18.51 24.14
C VAL A 187 -7.22 -18.59 25.29
N LEU A 188 -6.16 -19.38 25.13
CA LEU A 188 -5.08 -19.53 26.10
C LEU A 188 -4.19 -18.29 26.13
N ALA A 189 -3.81 -17.77 24.95
CA ALA A 189 -2.96 -16.59 24.85
C ALA A 189 -3.36 -15.71 23.66
N LEU A 190 -3.23 -14.40 23.85
CA LEU A 190 -3.42 -13.37 22.84
C LEU A 190 -2.08 -12.67 22.62
N ILE A 191 -1.61 -12.68 21.38
CA ILE A 191 -0.45 -11.93 20.92
C ILE A 191 -1.01 -10.76 20.12
N ALA A 192 -0.97 -9.57 20.71
CA ALA A 192 -1.66 -8.40 20.19
C ALA A 192 -0.71 -7.27 19.76
N ASP A 193 -1.07 -6.59 18.68
CA ASP A 193 -0.49 -5.30 18.29
C ASP A 193 -0.57 -4.30 19.46
N SER A 194 0.57 -3.69 19.75
CA SER A 194 0.77 -2.73 20.84
C SER A 194 1.16 -1.33 20.37
N THR A 195 1.16 -1.07 19.05
CA THR A 195 1.61 0.18 18.43
C THR A 195 1.02 1.43 19.07
N ASN A 196 -0.26 1.38 19.42
CA ASN A 196 -0.99 2.51 20.01
C ASN A 196 -1.39 2.31 21.47
N VAL A 197 -0.79 1.34 22.20
CA VAL A 197 -1.19 1.00 23.57
C VAL A 197 -1.06 2.18 24.56
N LEU A 198 -0.16 3.13 24.28
CA LEU A 198 0.05 4.33 25.09
C LEU A 198 -0.86 5.50 24.71
N THR A 199 -1.59 5.39 23.59
CA THR A 199 -2.48 6.45 23.09
C THR A 199 -3.91 6.20 23.58
N PRO A 200 -4.47 7.06 24.44
CA PRO A 200 -5.82 6.86 24.94
C PRO A 200 -6.87 7.13 23.85
N GLY A 201 -8.01 6.43 23.95
CA GLY A 201 -9.15 6.63 23.06
C GLY A 201 -9.23 5.58 21.95
N THR A 202 -9.79 5.98 20.80
CA THR A 202 -10.00 5.10 19.65
C THR A 202 -9.38 5.70 18.40
N SER A 203 -8.79 4.87 17.56
CA SER A 203 -8.39 5.27 16.22
C SER A 203 -9.62 5.68 15.40
N GLY A 204 -9.52 6.80 14.68
CA GLY A 204 -10.59 7.28 13.81
C GLY A 204 -10.81 6.42 12.56
N SER A 205 -11.96 6.62 11.92
CA SER A 205 -12.31 5.93 10.68
C SER A 205 -11.61 6.54 9.46
N GLU A 206 -11.24 5.72 8.47
CA GLU A 206 -10.78 6.27 7.18
C GLU A 206 -11.87 7.10 6.48
N ALA A 207 -13.16 6.83 6.70
CA ALA A 207 -14.24 7.63 6.15
C ALA A 207 -14.22 9.08 6.67
N GLU A 208 -14.01 9.27 7.97
CA GLU A 208 -13.90 10.60 8.58
C GLU A 208 -12.67 11.36 8.04
N VAL A 209 -11.58 10.63 7.78
CA VAL A 209 -10.39 11.21 7.15
C VAL A 209 -10.68 11.68 5.73
N ARG A 210 -11.42 10.90 4.94
CA ARG A 210 -11.84 11.30 3.59
C ARG A 210 -12.70 12.56 3.62
N ASP A 211 -13.68 12.62 4.50
CA ASP A 211 -14.57 13.79 4.61
C ASP A 211 -13.78 15.04 5.00
N SER A 212 -12.91 14.92 6.00
CA SER A 212 -12.03 16.01 6.44
C SER A 212 -11.07 16.48 5.33
N LEU A 213 -10.47 15.55 4.59
CA LEU A 213 -9.59 15.88 3.46
C LEU A 213 -10.36 16.52 2.31
N LYS A 214 -11.59 16.08 2.03
CA LYS A 214 -12.44 16.67 1.00
C LYS A 214 -12.73 18.13 1.30
N ASP A 215 -13.14 18.44 2.54
CA ASP A 215 -13.45 19.81 2.97
C ASP A 215 -12.22 20.72 2.97
N LEU A 216 -11.05 20.17 3.29
CA LEU A 216 -9.79 20.89 3.26
C LEU A 216 -9.34 21.19 1.81
N VAL A 217 -9.25 20.17 0.97
CA VAL A 217 -8.71 20.28 -0.40
C VAL A 217 -9.58 21.15 -1.30
N ALA A 218 -10.90 21.14 -1.08
CA ALA A 218 -11.85 22.00 -1.81
C ALA A 218 -11.59 23.50 -1.63
N LYS A 219 -10.98 23.91 -0.49
CA LYS A 219 -10.72 25.33 -0.17
C LYS A 219 -9.36 25.82 -0.68
N LEU A 220 -8.49 24.93 -1.15
CA LEU A 220 -7.14 25.29 -1.57
C LEU A 220 -7.14 25.84 -3.01
N PRO A 221 -6.57 27.02 -3.30
CA PRO A 221 -6.63 27.62 -4.64
C PRO A 221 -5.56 27.09 -5.61
N HIS A 222 -4.54 26.39 -5.10
CA HIS A 222 -3.36 26.01 -5.87
C HIS A 222 -3.18 24.48 -5.92
N ARG A 223 -2.05 24.02 -6.47
CA ARG A 223 -1.68 22.60 -6.47
C ARG A 223 -1.61 22.06 -5.04
N VAL A 224 -2.04 20.81 -4.88
CA VAL A 224 -2.02 20.10 -3.59
C VAL A 224 -1.14 18.88 -3.74
N VAL A 225 -0.22 18.70 -2.81
CA VAL A 225 0.62 17.51 -2.70
C VAL A 225 0.24 16.79 -1.42
N ILE A 226 -0.14 15.53 -1.54
CA ILE A 226 -0.47 14.66 -0.40
C ILE A 226 0.62 13.60 -0.31
N THR A 227 1.29 13.53 0.84
CA THR A 227 2.27 12.48 1.13
C THR A 227 1.64 11.43 2.02
N THR A 228 1.86 10.16 1.70
CA THR A 228 1.39 9.01 2.48
C THR A 228 2.31 7.83 2.20
N PHE A 229 2.28 6.81 3.06
CA PHE A 229 2.89 5.52 2.74
C PHE A 229 2.21 4.91 1.52
N ALA A 230 3.02 4.33 0.63
CA ALA A 230 2.50 3.64 -0.56
C ALA A 230 1.62 2.44 -0.19
N SER A 231 1.88 1.82 0.95
CA SER A 231 1.13 0.66 1.46
C SER A 231 -0.23 1.02 2.05
N ASN A 232 -0.50 2.29 2.34
CA ASN A 232 -1.81 2.72 2.81
C ASN A 232 -2.77 2.94 1.62
N VAL A 233 -3.27 1.82 1.10
CA VAL A 233 -4.13 1.81 -0.10
C VAL A 233 -5.44 2.59 0.15
N ALA A 234 -5.99 2.55 1.37
CA ALA A 234 -7.18 3.31 1.74
C ALA A 234 -6.95 4.82 1.65
N ARG A 235 -5.76 5.29 2.04
CA ARG A 235 -5.39 6.69 1.94
C ARG A 235 -5.09 7.11 0.50
N LEU A 236 -4.50 6.23 -0.32
CA LEU A 236 -4.31 6.49 -1.74
C LEU A 236 -5.65 6.65 -2.46
N GLU A 237 -6.58 5.73 -2.23
CA GLU A 237 -7.94 5.81 -2.77
C GLU A 237 -8.64 7.10 -2.31
N THR A 238 -8.51 7.46 -1.03
CA THR A 238 -9.05 8.71 -0.48
C THR A 238 -8.51 9.93 -1.20
N ALA A 239 -7.18 10.00 -1.38
CA ALA A 239 -6.55 11.12 -2.07
C ALA A 239 -7.04 11.26 -3.51
N ILE A 240 -7.27 10.13 -4.21
CA ILE A 240 -7.79 10.11 -5.56
C ILE A 240 -9.22 10.65 -5.62
N HIS A 241 -10.11 10.13 -4.77
CA HIS A 241 -11.50 10.59 -4.73
C HIS A 241 -11.63 12.04 -4.30
N VAL A 242 -10.86 12.48 -3.30
CA VAL A 242 -10.83 13.87 -2.83
C VAL A 242 -10.35 14.82 -3.94
N GLY A 243 -9.28 14.45 -4.65
CA GLY A 243 -8.77 15.24 -5.77
C GLY A 243 -9.81 15.38 -6.87
N ALA A 244 -10.40 14.27 -7.32
CA ALA A 244 -11.43 14.26 -8.35
C ALA A 244 -12.68 15.05 -7.94
N ALA A 245 -13.17 14.88 -6.71
CA ALA A 245 -14.32 15.61 -6.18
C ALA A 245 -14.08 17.12 -6.06
N SER A 246 -12.81 17.54 -5.97
CA SER A 246 -12.40 18.95 -5.95
C SER A 246 -12.17 19.52 -7.35
N GLY A 247 -12.54 18.80 -8.41
CA GLY A 247 -12.32 19.22 -9.80
C GLY A 247 -10.85 19.20 -10.23
N ARG A 248 -10.00 18.43 -9.54
CA ARG A 248 -8.56 18.32 -9.83
C ARG A 248 -8.26 17.04 -10.59
N GLN A 249 -7.27 17.10 -11.46
CA GLN A 249 -6.65 15.91 -12.00
C GLN A 249 -5.64 15.35 -10.98
N VAL A 250 -5.63 14.03 -10.81
CA VAL A 250 -4.81 13.36 -9.80
C VAL A 250 -3.71 12.54 -10.49
N CYS A 251 -2.51 12.58 -9.94
CA CYS A 251 -1.38 11.75 -10.37
C CYS A 251 -0.77 11.04 -9.16
N ALA A 252 -0.53 9.74 -9.28
CA ALA A 252 0.24 8.98 -8.31
C ALA A 252 1.74 9.07 -8.65
N VAL A 253 2.50 9.72 -7.77
CA VAL A 253 3.95 9.93 -7.94
C VAL A 253 4.71 8.90 -7.11
N GLY A 254 5.34 7.93 -7.78
CA GLY A 254 6.18 6.91 -7.15
C GLY A 254 5.86 5.50 -7.65
N ARG A 255 6.91 4.71 -7.93
CA ARG A 255 6.79 3.34 -8.45
C ARG A 255 5.99 2.44 -7.51
N SER A 256 6.25 2.51 -6.20
CA SER A 256 5.58 1.68 -5.19
C SER A 256 4.09 2.02 -5.07
N MET A 257 3.71 3.31 -5.15
CA MET A 257 2.29 3.71 -5.13
C MET A 257 1.54 3.20 -6.35
N ARG A 258 2.11 3.33 -7.55
CA ARG A 258 1.51 2.82 -8.79
C ARG A 258 1.34 1.31 -8.75
N ARG A 259 2.35 0.59 -8.23
CA ARG A 259 2.29 -0.87 -8.03
C ARG A 259 1.16 -1.27 -7.08
N MET A 260 1.02 -0.60 -5.95
CA MET A 260 -0.07 -0.87 -4.99
C MET A 260 -1.45 -0.64 -5.60
N LEU A 261 -1.65 0.48 -6.31
CA LEU A 261 -2.91 0.76 -7.01
C LEU A 261 -3.23 -0.29 -8.09
N GLN A 262 -2.21 -0.70 -8.85
CA GLN A 262 -2.35 -1.74 -9.87
C GLN A 262 -2.73 -3.09 -9.26
N VAL A 263 -2.00 -3.58 -8.25
CA VAL A 263 -2.27 -4.88 -7.61
C VAL A 263 -3.66 -4.89 -6.98
N ALA A 264 -3.99 -3.84 -6.22
CA ALA A 264 -5.30 -3.73 -5.60
C ALA A 264 -6.42 -3.79 -6.65
N SER A 265 -6.24 -3.12 -7.80
CA SER A 265 -7.18 -3.20 -8.92
C SER A 265 -7.27 -4.60 -9.54
N GLU A 266 -6.12 -5.25 -9.78
CA GLU A 266 -6.02 -6.61 -10.36
C GLU A 266 -6.77 -7.67 -9.53
N VAL A 267 -6.72 -7.57 -8.20
CA VAL A 267 -7.43 -8.50 -7.31
C VAL A 267 -8.88 -8.07 -6.99
N GLY A 268 -9.36 -7.00 -7.62
CA GLY A 268 -10.76 -6.58 -7.53
C GLY A 268 -11.09 -5.53 -6.47
N TYR A 269 -10.10 -4.90 -5.82
CA TYR A 269 -10.30 -3.65 -5.09
C TYR A 269 -10.27 -2.47 -6.06
N LEU A 270 -10.52 -1.24 -5.57
CA LEU A 270 -10.36 0.00 -6.34
C LEU A 270 -11.16 0.09 -7.66
N LYS A 271 -12.25 -0.67 -7.80
CA LYS A 271 -13.04 -0.78 -9.06
C LYS A 271 -13.60 0.55 -9.57
N ASN A 272 -13.80 1.52 -8.69
CA ASN A 272 -14.48 2.79 -9.00
C ASN A 272 -13.53 3.99 -8.89
N LEU A 273 -12.24 3.82 -9.19
CA LEU A 273 -11.30 4.93 -9.16
C LEU A 273 -11.56 5.93 -10.29
N PRO A 274 -11.57 7.24 -9.98
CA PRO A 274 -11.45 8.30 -10.97
C PRO A 274 -10.22 8.12 -11.88
N PRO A 275 -10.26 8.63 -13.13
CA PRO A 275 -9.11 8.57 -14.02
C PRO A 275 -7.91 9.32 -13.43
N LEU A 276 -6.75 8.67 -13.49
CA LEU A 276 -5.47 9.23 -13.06
C LEU A 276 -4.66 9.71 -14.25
N ILE A 277 -3.86 10.75 -14.04
CA ILE A 277 -2.75 11.09 -14.92
C ILE A 277 -1.64 10.05 -14.69
N ASP A 278 -1.29 9.33 -15.75
CA ASP A 278 -0.22 8.33 -15.80
C ASP A 278 0.63 8.51 -17.07
N GLU A 279 1.61 7.62 -17.29
CA GLU A 279 2.45 7.65 -18.51
C GLU A 279 1.70 7.42 -19.83
N ARG A 280 0.42 7.02 -19.79
CA ARG A 280 -0.42 6.80 -20.97
C ARG A 280 -1.36 7.99 -21.23
N THR A 281 -1.35 8.98 -20.36
CA THR A 281 -2.19 10.18 -20.49
C THR A 281 -1.64 11.07 -21.60
N ALA A 282 -2.47 11.32 -22.63
CA ALA A 282 -2.13 12.23 -23.72
C ALA A 282 -2.67 13.65 -23.44
N LEU A 283 -1.95 14.65 -23.95
CA LEU A 283 -2.37 16.04 -23.92
C LEU A 283 -2.09 16.72 -25.27
N LEU A 284 -2.86 17.75 -25.59
CA LEU A 284 -2.60 18.59 -26.77
C LEU A 284 -1.61 19.70 -26.38
N VAL A 285 -0.58 19.90 -27.19
CA VAL A 285 0.46 20.93 -26.94
C VAL A 285 0.40 21.97 -28.05
N GLY A 286 0.43 23.24 -27.68
CA GLY A 286 0.74 24.35 -28.58
C GLY A 286 1.94 25.13 -28.08
N SER A 287 2.77 25.63 -28.99
CA SER A 287 4.01 26.32 -28.66
C SER A 287 3.88 27.84 -28.81
N ALA A 288 4.45 28.60 -27.87
CA ALA A 288 4.39 30.05 -27.85
C ALA A 288 5.71 30.69 -27.37
N PRO A 289 6.69 30.94 -28.25
CA PRO A 289 6.77 30.52 -29.65
C PRO A 289 7.54 29.21 -29.85
N ASN A 290 7.37 28.64 -31.03
CA ASN A 290 8.18 27.55 -31.54
C ASN A 290 9.66 27.98 -31.67
N TYR A 291 10.56 27.30 -30.94
CA TYR A 291 11.96 27.68 -30.75
C TYR A 291 12.73 28.01 -32.05
N PRO A 292 12.71 27.18 -33.12
CA PRO A 292 13.41 27.49 -34.37
C PRO A 292 12.80 28.62 -35.22
N PHE A 293 11.53 28.97 -35.03
CA PHE A 293 10.82 29.85 -35.99
C PHE A 293 10.24 31.11 -35.38
N GLY A 294 10.15 31.22 -34.05
CA GLY A 294 9.54 32.38 -33.38
C GLY A 294 8.02 32.49 -33.62
N VAL A 295 7.38 31.43 -34.13
CA VAL A 295 5.95 31.40 -34.44
C VAL A 295 5.15 30.92 -33.23
N VAL A 296 4.08 31.63 -32.89
CA VAL A 296 3.11 31.19 -31.88
C VAL A 296 2.04 30.35 -32.58
N ASP A 297 1.81 29.14 -32.09
CA ASP A 297 0.72 28.28 -32.54
C ASP A 297 -0.64 28.95 -32.31
N PRO A 298 -1.74 28.49 -32.95
CA PRO A 298 -3.05 29.12 -32.79
C PRO A 298 -3.72 28.79 -31.44
N ILE A 299 -3.04 29.12 -30.33
CA ILE A 299 -3.43 28.86 -28.94
C ILE A 299 -4.86 29.36 -28.62
N PRO A 300 -5.37 30.49 -29.14
CA PRO A 300 -6.75 30.88 -28.86
C PRO A 300 -7.83 29.90 -29.37
N SER A 301 -7.51 29.05 -30.35
CA SER A 301 -8.47 28.15 -31.02
C SER A 301 -8.33 26.67 -30.66
N SER A 302 -7.16 26.27 -30.15
CA SER A 302 -6.84 24.86 -29.85
C SER A 302 -7.41 24.31 -28.53
N PRO A 303 -7.43 25.06 -27.40
CA PRO A 303 -7.98 24.60 -26.14
C PRO A 303 -9.47 24.24 -26.19
N PRO A 304 -10.36 25.00 -26.86
CA PRO A 304 -11.75 24.58 -27.05
C PRO A 304 -11.86 23.19 -27.69
N LEU A 305 -11.04 22.91 -28.72
CA LEU A 305 -10.99 21.62 -29.42
C LEU A 305 -10.52 20.47 -28.52
N ALA A 306 -9.58 20.75 -27.62
CA ALA A 306 -9.10 19.82 -26.61
C ALA A 306 -10.19 19.54 -25.56
N CYS A 307 -10.85 20.59 -25.06
CA CYS A 307 -11.95 20.49 -24.11
C CYS A 307 -13.13 19.67 -24.66
N GLU A 308 -13.51 19.86 -25.93
CA GLU A 308 -14.54 19.04 -26.61
C GLU A 308 -14.23 17.54 -26.60
N ARG A 309 -12.94 17.18 -26.58
CA ARG A 309 -12.47 15.79 -26.56
C ARG A 309 -12.11 15.30 -25.16
N GLY A 310 -12.29 16.12 -24.13
CA GLY A 310 -11.85 15.82 -22.77
C GLY A 310 -10.33 15.69 -22.62
N ILE A 311 -9.55 16.32 -23.51
CA ILE A 311 -8.09 16.29 -23.51
C ILE A 311 -7.56 17.58 -22.88
N SER A 312 -6.50 17.48 -22.09
CA SER A 312 -5.81 18.63 -21.50
C SER A 312 -5.01 19.41 -22.55
N PHE A 313 -4.91 20.72 -22.41
CA PHE A 313 -4.13 21.58 -23.31
C PHE A 313 -2.96 22.24 -22.59
N HIS A 314 -1.74 22.01 -23.06
CA HIS A 314 -0.53 22.65 -22.57
C HIS A 314 -0.03 23.69 -23.55
N THR A 315 0.26 24.89 -23.06
CA THR A 315 1.09 25.84 -23.80
C THR A 315 2.54 25.63 -23.43
N ASP A 316 3.36 25.17 -24.39
CA ASP A 316 4.81 25.18 -24.24
C ASP A 316 5.34 26.58 -24.50
N ALA A 317 5.51 27.37 -23.44
CA ALA A 317 5.90 28.76 -23.57
C ALA A 317 7.41 28.96 -23.43
N CYS A 318 8.16 28.08 -22.77
CA CYS A 318 9.65 28.08 -22.72
C CYS A 318 10.27 29.50 -22.73
N LEU A 319 11.02 29.89 -23.78
CA LEU A 319 11.58 31.24 -23.91
C LEU A 319 10.51 32.33 -24.12
N GLY A 320 9.40 32.00 -24.77
CA GLY A 320 8.27 32.90 -24.97
C GLY A 320 7.54 33.28 -23.71
N GLY A 321 7.43 32.39 -22.73
CA GLY A 321 6.93 32.70 -21.40
C GLY A 321 7.72 33.83 -20.74
N PHE A 322 9.01 33.94 -21.07
CA PHE A 322 9.85 35.07 -20.68
C PHE A 322 9.68 36.27 -21.61
N LEU A 323 9.79 36.11 -22.94
CA LEU A 323 9.87 37.22 -23.90
C LEU A 323 8.52 37.87 -24.24
N LEU A 324 7.49 37.06 -24.51
CA LEU A 324 6.20 37.53 -25.02
C LEU A 324 5.49 38.52 -24.08
N PRO A 325 5.52 38.36 -22.73
CA PRO A 325 4.96 39.36 -21.84
C PRO A 325 5.66 40.73 -21.92
N PHE A 326 6.96 40.78 -22.22
CA PHE A 326 7.66 42.06 -22.42
C PHE A 326 7.32 42.69 -23.76
N TYR A 327 7.18 41.89 -24.81
CA TYR A 327 6.70 42.38 -26.11
C TYR A 327 5.30 43.00 -25.99
N GLU A 328 4.38 42.33 -25.30
CA GLU A 328 3.05 42.85 -25.01
C GLU A 328 3.11 44.20 -24.24
N LYS A 329 4.00 44.32 -23.25
CA LYS A 329 4.24 45.58 -22.50
C LYS A 329 4.82 46.71 -23.35
N LEU A 330 5.56 46.39 -24.40
CA LEU A 330 6.09 47.36 -25.36
C LEU A 330 5.05 47.81 -26.40
N GLY A 331 3.84 47.24 -26.36
CA GLY A 331 2.75 47.56 -27.29
C GLY A 331 2.75 46.71 -28.55
N GLU A 332 3.61 45.68 -28.63
CA GLU A 332 3.61 44.74 -29.75
C GLU A 332 2.39 43.81 -29.69
N PRO A 333 1.79 43.45 -30.83
CA PRO A 333 0.63 42.56 -30.87
C PRO A 333 1.05 41.12 -30.57
N VAL A 334 0.83 40.68 -29.33
CA VAL A 334 1.06 39.30 -28.89
C VAL A 334 -0.29 38.60 -28.70
N PRO A 335 -0.59 37.52 -29.44
CA PRO A 335 -1.80 36.74 -29.19
C PRO A 335 -1.74 36.13 -27.78
N PRO A 336 -2.87 36.03 -27.06
CA PRO A 336 -2.87 35.38 -25.76
C PRO A 336 -2.43 33.92 -25.93
N PHE A 337 -1.61 33.45 -25.00
CA PHE A 337 -1.06 32.09 -25.02
C PHE A 337 -1.13 31.40 -23.64
N ASP A 338 -1.61 32.11 -22.63
CA ASP A 338 -1.56 31.71 -21.22
C ASP A 338 -2.96 31.39 -20.66
N PHE A 339 -3.07 31.32 -19.34
CA PHE A 339 -4.32 31.03 -18.61
C PHE A 339 -5.44 32.06 -18.83
N ARG A 340 -5.21 33.17 -19.54
CA ARG A 340 -6.28 34.06 -20.01
C ARG A 340 -7.22 33.34 -21.00
N ILE A 341 -6.76 32.26 -21.64
CA ILE A 341 -7.57 31.46 -22.56
C ILE A 341 -8.25 30.32 -21.80
N PRO A 342 -9.61 30.27 -21.77
CA PRO A 342 -10.34 29.14 -21.21
C PRO A 342 -9.94 27.83 -21.91
N GLY A 343 -9.60 26.83 -21.11
CA GLY A 343 -9.18 25.50 -21.59
C GLY A 343 -7.66 25.28 -21.63
N VAL A 344 -6.84 26.32 -21.47
CA VAL A 344 -5.39 26.13 -21.21
C VAL A 344 -5.25 25.55 -19.80
N THR A 345 -4.88 24.28 -19.71
CA THR A 345 -4.82 23.56 -18.43
C THR A 345 -3.44 23.68 -17.77
N THR A 346 -2.38 23.86 -18.55
CA THR A 346 -0.99 23.95 -18.05
C THR A 346 -0.15 24.83 -18.97
N LEU A 347 0.94 25.40 -18.45
CA LEU A 347 1.91 26.22 -19.19
C LEU A 347 3.32 25.99 -18.65
N SER A 348 4.33 25.88 -19.52
CA SER A 348 5.76 25.71 -19.18
C SER A 348 6.56 27.00 -19.26
#